data_AF-A0A927GQD3-F1
#
_entry.id   AF-A0A927GQD3-F1
#
_cell.length_a   1.000
_cell.length_b   1.000
_cell.length_c   1.000
_cell.angle_alpha   90.00
_cell.angle_beta   90.00
_cell.angle_gamma   90.00
#
_symmetry.space_group_name_H-M   'P 1'
#
loop_
_entity.id
_entity.type
_entity.pdbx_description
1 polymer ?
#
loop_
_entity_poly.entity_id
_entity_poly.type
_entity_poly.pdbx_seq_one_letter_code
_entity_poly.pdbx_strand_id
1 'polypeptide(L)'
;MKLASFLVDGQERFGFSLLHPVTGEELLVEPGKAEADIIHYAVSKTSGYQFSVPRFLSPKPWPLTMQGFLELGEGGMDTLGRLVSFTERFVEQSDGFSVLAKAAHRLEDVSLLPPVPEPRVLLGLVGNCPGFSRNHVNIPHINLVPQVHQRHLGSAIGNGEPFVIRRPKGQKVSMSFNAELGVIIGKAGKNIPVEEAMSYVVGYTVVTDTAHGYYNVKYGEMGKHTDPMSIMAYGWTHKNTDISCAVGPYLVTKDEVGHPYDLMLYSRTNGMLRDRANTCSTLVGVERTIAYFSSFMKLLPGDVIHMGANGKDGIGIDVEHQVSGETIQVECEIEKLGVLRNKVTYLDDAELEEKRREFSLAAPMQAEEWDLGKARNFVMTYANTQASALASGCQVSPIPRYLWSVTSALSSSVSYSPDAKDELYVTAEIAVVIGKTVKWADKEKLSDCILGYLPLVSVTDKRLAQQVIHPALPRESAMPEIYARWADGCNRTCDVVTPLSKDELAQMRVFLEIDGEQVMDAQYEDYVCKAEDVIEMIGYGSTLYAGDVLSLGALCAPAVIPGGHAAVRVAMKASGLPDLTLAFHSSQGSARYAKS
;
A
#
# COMPACT_ATOMS: atom_id res chain seq x y z
N MET A 1 -16.12 17.38 -7.56
CA MET A 1 -17.06 16.49 -6.85
C MET A 1 -16.40 15.71 -5.70
N LYS A 2 -17.20 15.20 -4.75
CA LYS A 2 -16.79 14.23 -3.72
C LYS A 2 -17.32 12.84 -4.08
N LEU A 3 -16.44 11.84 -4.08
CA LEU A 3 -16.75 10.45 -4.40
C LEU A 3 -16.50 9.54 -3.20
N ALA A 4 -17.32 8.51 -3.04
CA ALA A 4 -17.23 7.54 -1.95
C ALA A 4 -17.38 6.12 -2.48
N SER A 5 -16.72 5.19 -1.79
CA SER A 5 -17.01 3.75 -1.86
C SER A 5 -17.78 3.35 -0.62
N PHE A 6 -18.81 2.54 -0.76
CA PHE A 6 -19.70 2.17 0.34
C PHE A 6 -20.33 0.80 0.10
N LEU A 7 -20.82 0.17 1.17
CA LEU A 7 -21.52 -1.10 1.09
C LEU A 7 -23.03 -0.91 1.00
N VAL A 8 -23.65 -1.62 0.06
CA VAL A 8 -25.10 -1.82 -0.03
C VAL A 8 -25.35 -3.32 -0.17
N ASP A 9 -26.11 -3.89 0.76
CA ASP A 9 -26.38 -5.34 0.82
C ASP A 9 -25.09 -6.20 0.80
N GLY A 10 -24.03 -5.71 1.44
CA GLY A 10 -22.72 -6.38 1.50
C GLY A 10 -21.89 -6.33 0.21
N GLN A 11 -22.34 -5.59 -0.81
CA GLN A 11 -21.59 -5.37 -2.05
C GLN A 11 -21.01 -3.96 -2.10
N GLU A 12 -19.77 -3.85 -2.56
CA GLU A 12 -19.16 -2.54 -2.86
C GLU A 12 -19.96 -1.82 -3.95
N ARG A 13 -20.22 -0.54 -3.69
CA ARG A 13 -20.76 0.45 -4.61
C ARG A 13 -19.85 1.67 -4.59
N PHE A 14 -19.84 2.41 -5.70
CA PHE A 14 -19.28 3.75 -5.74
C PHE A 14 -20.36 4.79 -6.07
N GLY A 15 -20.18 6.00 -5.57
CA GLY A 15 -21.11 7.09 -5.82
C GLY A 15 -20.54 8.47 -5.52
N PHE A 16 -21.29 9.49 -5.93
CA PHE A 16 -20.98 10.88 -5.61
C PHE A 16 -21.87 11.40 -4.50
N SER A 17 -21.31 12.28 -3.66
CA SER A 17 -22.07 12.96 -2.61
C SER A 17 -22.91 14.09 -3.21
N LEU A 18 -24.16 14.18 -2.74
CA LEU A 18 -25.13 15.20 -3.08
C LEU A 18 -25.82 15.67 -1.80
N LEU A 19 -25.95 16.99 -1.62
CA LEU A 19 -26.72 17.55 -0.51
C LEU A 19 -28.20 17.71 -0.90
N HIS A 20 -29.09 17.25 -0.03
CA HIS A 20 -30.51 17.50 -0.19
C HIS A 20 -30.79 19.00 0.04
N PRO A 21 -31.39 19.73 -0.93
CA PRO A 21 -31.48 21.19 -0.93
C PRO A 21 -32.38 21.73 0.20
N VAL A 22 -33.35 20.92 0.66
CA VAL A 22 -34.25 21.29 1.76
C VAL A 22 -33.73 20.88 3.14
N THR A 23 -33.37 19.61 3.34
CA THR A 23 -32.96 19.09 4.66
C THR A 23 -31.48 19.33 4.97
N GLY A 24 -30.65 19.59 3.96
CA GLY A 24 -29.19 19.66 4.09
C GLY A 24 -28.53 18.30 4.32
N GLU A 25 -29.28 17.22 4.23
CA GLU A 25 -28.78 15.86 4.42
C GLU A 25 -27.85 15.44 3.28
N GLU A 26 -26.74 14.78 3.62
CA GLU A 26 -25.80 14.24 2.65
C GLU A 26 -26.23 12.85 2.18
N LEU A 27 -26.33 12.69 0.86
CA LEU A 27 -26.75 11.47 0.18
C LEU A 27 -25.64 10.99 -0.75
N LEU A 28 -25.44 9.67 -0.83
CA LEU A 28 -24.55 9.05 -1.81
C LEU A 28 -25.37 8.52 -2.98
N VAL A 29 -25.04 8.98 -4.19
CA VAL A 29 -25.80 8.67 -5.40
C VAL A 29 -25.00 7.77 -6.32
N GLU A 30 -25.56 6.59 -6.63
CA GLU A 30 -24.98 5.63 -7.58
C GLU A 30 -25.14 6.14 -9.03
N PRO A 31 -24.07 6.36 -9.81
CA PRO A 31 -24.13 7.00 -11.13
C PRO A 31 -25.03 6.26 -12.12
N GLY A 32 -24.87 4.94 -12.22
CA GLY A 32 -25.65 4.14 -13.17
C GLY A 32 -27.14 4.08 -12.86
N LYS A 33 -27.51 4.05 -11.58
CA LYS A 33 -28.93 4.09 -11.17
C LYS A 33 -29.51 5.49 -11.38
N ALA A 34 -28.77 6.53 -11.02
CA ALA A 34 -29.21 7.91 -11.20
C ALA A 34 -29.43 8.24 -12.68
N GLU A 35 -28.49 7.86 -13.55
CA GLU A 35 -28.65 8.05 -15.00
C GLU A 35 -29.88 7.31 -15.53
N ALA A 36 -30.09 6.06 -15.12
CA ALA A 36 -31.26 5.27 -15.53
C ALA A 36 -32.59 5.89 -15.05
N ASP A 37 -32.67 6.30 -13.79
CA ASP A 37 -33.85 6.93 -13.20
C ASP A 37 -34.16 8.28 -13.86
N ILE A 38 -33.13 9.09 -14.12
CA ILE A 38 -33.25 10.37 -14.84
C ILE A 38 -33.74 10.13 -16.28
N ILE A 39 -33.17 9.17 -17.00
CA ILE A 39 -33.62 8.84 -18.36
C ILE A 39 -35.08 8.41 -18.34
N HIS A 40 -35.47 7.53 -17.41
CA HIS A 40 -36.85 7.07 -17.30
C HIS A 40 -37.81 8.23 -17.04
N TYR A 41 -37.46 9.14 -16.10
CA TYR A 41 -38.25 10.33 -15.85
C TYR A 41 -38.33 11.19 -17.12
N ALA A 42 -37.20 11.46 -17.78
CA ALA A 42 -37.11 12.38 -18.90
C ALA A 42 -37.96 11.95 -20.11
N VAL A 43 -38.14 10.64 -20.34
CA VAL A 43 -39.00 10.13 -21.43
C VAL A 43 -40.47 9.98 -21.05
N SER A 44 -40.84 10.22 -19.79
CA SER A 44 -42.24 10.15 -19.35
C SER A 44 -43.08 11.27 -19.94
N LYS A 45 -44.37 11.00 -20.22
CA LYS A 45 -45.30 11.96 -20.84
C LYS A 45 -45.55 13.22 -19.99
N THR A 46 -45.23 13.16 -18.71
CA THR A 46 -45.44 14.24 -17.74
C THR A 46 -44.15 15.01 -17.44
N SER A 47 -43.02 14.64 -18.06
CA SER A 47 -41.74 15.29 -17.81
C SER A 47 -41.54 16.53 -18.68
N GLY A 48 -41.03 17.59 -18.06
CA GLY A 48 -40.56 18.78 -18.78
C GLY A 48 -39.38 18.50 -19.74
N TYR A 49 -38.74 17.32 -19.64
CA TYR A 49 -37.61 16.92 -20.48
C TYR A 49 -37.99 16.05 -21.68
N GLN A 50 -39.28 15.76 -21.90
CA GLN A 50 -39.75 14.84 -22.95
C GLN A 50 -39.17 15.14 -24.34
N PHE A 51 -38.91 16.42 -24.65
CA PHE A 51 -38.38 16.87 -25.94
C PHE A 51 -36.94 17.42 -25.86
N SER A 52 -36.31 17.36 -24.68
CA SER A 52 -35.02 18.00 -24.39
C SER A 52 -34.06 17.12 -23.58
N VAL A 53 -34.23 15.79 -23.64
CA VAL A 53 -33.34 14.84 -22.96
C VAL A 53 -31.88 15.11 -23.35
N PRO A 54 -30.98 15.36 -22.39
CA PRO A 54 -29.57 15.60 -22.68
C PRO A 54 -28.93 14.44 -23.45
N ARG A 55 -28.25 14.75 -24.55
CA ARG A 55 -27.63 13.73 -25.43
C ARG A 55 -26.47 12.96 -24.78
N PHE A 56 -25.89 13.49 -23.69
CA PHE A 56 -24.82 12.79 -22.98
C PHE A 56 -25.36 11.65 -22.11
N LEU A 57 -26.65 11.71 -21.72
CA LEU A 57 -27.31 10.62 -21.00
C LEU A 57 -27.47 9.45 -21.96
N SER A 58 -26.86 8.33 -21.60
CA SER A 58 -26.88 7.12 -22.40
C SER A 58 -26.80 5.96 -21.42
N PRO A 59 -27.65 4.92 -21.54
CA PRO A 59 -27.60 3.76 -20.64
C PRO A 59 -26.34 2.92 -20.91
N LYS A 60 -25.18 3.43 -20.50
CA LYS A 60 -23.90 2.75 -20.55
C LYS A 60 -23.74 1.97 -19.26
N PRO A 61 -23.09 0.80 -19.31
CA PRO A 61 -22.75 0.08 -18.09
C PRO A 61 -21.71 0.90 -17.32
N TRP A 62 -22.10 1.38 -16.14
CA TRP A 62 -21.17 1.93 -15.17
C TRP A 62 -20.47 0.79 -14.42
N PRO A 63 -19.17 0.91 -14.12
CA PRO A 63 -18.51 0.04 -13.16
C PRO A 63 -19.25 0.06 -11.82
N LEU A 64 -19.15 -1.00 -11.02
CA LEU A 64 -19.75 -1.02 -9.69
C LEU A 64 -18.84 -0.43 -8.61
N THR A 65 -17.53 -0.49 -8.84
CA THR A 65 -16.49 -0.15 -7.88
C THR A 65 -15.78 1.14 -8.26
N MET A 66 -15.16 1.81 -7.28
CA MET A 66 -14.36 3.01 -7.55
C MET A 66 -13.16 2.68 -8.43
N GLN A 67 -12.51 1.53 -8.19
CA GLN A 67 -11.38 1.09 -8.99
C GLN A 67 -11.76 0.97 -10.48
N GLY A 68 -12.87 0.28 -10.77
CA GLY A 68 -13.34 0.14 -12.16
C GLY A 68 -13.74 1.48 -12.78
N PHE A 69 -14.24 2.44 -11.97
CA PHE A 69 -14.49 3.80 -12.43
C PHE A 69 -13.20 4.55 -12.79
N LEU A 70 -12.17 4.50 -11.94
CA LEU A 70 -10.88 5.15 -12.18
C LEU A 70 -10.17 4.60 -13.42
N GLU A 71 -10.38 3.32 -13.75
CA GLU A 71 -9.88 2.68 -14.98
C GLU A 71 -10.50 3.24 -16.27
N LEU A 72 -11.68 3.88 -16.21
CA LEU A 72 -12.25 4.60 -17.35
C LEU A 72 -11.46 5.86 -17.72
N GLY A 73 -10.57 6.33 -16.83
CA GLY A 73 -9.69 7.47 -17.05
C GLY A 73 -10.44 8.80 -17.25
N GLU A 74 -9.80 9.71 -17.98
CA GLU A 74 -10.31 11.09 -18.20
C GLU A 74 -11.71 11.11 -18.84
N GLY A 75 -12.00 10.17 -19.76
CA GLY A 75 -13.32 10.07 -20.39
C GLY A 75 -14.43 9.67 -19.42
N GLY A 76 -14.12 8.78 -18.47
CA GLY A 76 -15.02 8.42 -17.37
C GLY A 76 -15.28 9.60 -16.44
N MET A 77 -14.22 10.33 -16.07
CA MET A 77 -14.31 11.53 -15.23
C MET A 77 -15.16 12.64 -15.85
N ASP A 78 -14.97 12.95 -17.15
CA ASP A 78 -15.80 13.95 -17.86
C ASP A 78 -17.26 13.51 -17.93
N THR A 79 -17.52 12.23 -18.20
CA THR A 79 -18.89 11.69 -18.24
C THR A 79 -19.55 11.79 -16.87
N LEU A 80 -18.86 11.40 -15.79
CA LEU A 80 -19.38 11.51 -14.43
C LEU A 80 -19.60 12.97 -14.04
N GLY A 81 -18.67 13.87 -14.34
CA GLY A 81 -18.81 15.30 -14.04
C GLY A 81 -20.07 15.90 -14.67
N ARG A 82 -20.38 15.54 -15.94
CA ARG A 82 -21.62 15.98 -16.60
C ARG A 82 -22.87 15.42 -15.92
N LEU A 83 -22.84 14.15 -15.51
CA LEU A 83 -23.94 13.51 -14.79
C LEU A 83 -24.16 14.17 -13.43
N VAL A 84 -23.09 14.41 -12.65
CA VAL A 84 -23.17 15.08 -11.34
C VAL A 84 -23.77 16.47 -11.50
N SER A 85 -23.20 17.32 -12.36
CA SER A 85 -23.70 18.67 -12.57
C SER A 85 -25.15 18.70 -13.10
N PHE A 86 -25.55 17.70 -13.90
CA PHE A 86 -26.95 17.59 -14.32
C PHE A 86 -27.85 17.17 -13.16
N THR A 87 -27.43 16.18 -12.36
CA THR A 87 -28.19 15.66 -11.22
C THR A 87 -28.42 16.74 -10.18
N GLU A 88 -27.41 17.55 -9.86
CA GLU A 88 -27.53 18.71 -8.97
C GLU A 88 -28.62 19.68 -9.44
N ARG A 89 -28.56 20.13 -10.69
CA ARG A 89 -29.60 21.00 -11.27
C ARG A 89 -30.97 20.33 -11.30
N PHE A 90 -31.01 19.03 -11.57
CA PHE A 90 -32.24 18.26 -11.66
C PHE A 90 -32.97 18.23 -10.31
N VAL A 91 -32.25 17.97 -9.22
CA VAL A 91 -32.85 17.94 -7.88
C VAL A 91 -33.18 19.33 -7.32
N GLU A 92 -32.52 20.38 -7.77
CA GLU A 92 -32.86 21.77 -7.40
C GLU A 92 -34.15 22.26 -8.06
N GLN A 93 -34.41 21.82 -9.31
CA GLN A 93 -35.50 22.35 -10.14
C GLN A 93 -36.77 21.49 -10.13
N SER A 94 -36.72 20.30 -9.55
CA SER A 94 -37.82 19.35 -9.51
C SER A 94 -37.89 18.64 -8.17
N ASP A 95 -38.94 17.87 -7.91
CA ASP A 95 -38.96 16.89 -6.81
C ASP A 95 -38.06 15.67 -7.14
N GLY A 96 -36.81 15.95 -7.54
CA GLY A 96 -35.89 15.00 -8.15
C GLY A 96 -35.44 13.90 -7.18
N PHE A 97 -35.57 14.10 -5.87
CA PHE A 97 -35.28 13.06 -4.88
C PHE A 97 -36.28 11.90 -4.91
N SER A 98 -37.55 12.16 -5.26
CA SER A 98 -38.51 11.09 -5.51
C SER A 98 -38.10 10.21 -6.70
N VAL A 99 -37.44 10.82 -7.70
CA VAL A 99 -36.92 10.14 -8.89
C VAL A 99 -35.66 9.35 -8.56
N LEU A 100 -34.77 9.91 -7.72
CA LEU A 100 -33.51 9.28 -7.33
C LEU A 100 -33.63 8.31 -6.15
N ALA A 101 -34.84 8.01 -5.66
CA ALA A 101 -35.05 7.24 -4.43
C ALA A 101 -34.41 5.82 -4.45
N LYS A 102 -34.15 5.25 -5.64
CA LYS A 102 -33.46 3.95 -5.79
C LYS A 102 -31.95 4.08 -5.97
N ALA A 103 -31.49 5.26 -6.35
CA ALA A 103 -30.10 5.58 -6.64
C ALA A 103 -29.37 6.25 -5.47
N ALA A 104 -30.11 6.94 -4.60
CA ALA A 104 -29.60 7.72 -3.49
C ALA A 104 -29.72 6.97 -2.16
N HIS A 105 -28.64 6.96 -1.40
CA HIS A 105 -28.55 6.36 -0.07
C HIS A 105 -28.23 7.44 0.95
N ARG A 106 -28.87 7.40 2.11
CA ARG A 106 -28.52 8.29 3.22
C ARG A 106 -27.17 7.87 3.76
N LEU A 107 -26.30 8.83 4.05
CA LEU A 107 -24.95 8.54 4.52
C LEU A 107 -24.94 7.69 5.81
N GLU A 108 -25.94 7.86 6.68
CA GLU A 108 -26.08 7.09 7.92
C GLU A 108 -26.58 5.65 7.73
N ASP A 109 -27.17 5.34 6.57
CA ASP A 109 -27.74 4.02 6.26
C ASP A 109 -26.74 3.10 5.54
N VAL A 110 -25.52 3.59 5.27
CA VAL A 110 -24.46 2.86 4.56
C VAL A 110 -23.15 2.84 5.33
N SER A 111 -22.37 1.79 5.12
CA SER A 111 -21.00 1.71 5.64
C SER A 111 -20.03 2.24 4.60
N LEU A 112 -19.31 3.32 4.92
CA LEU A 112 -18.25 3.84 4.07
C LEU A 112 -17.02 2.93 4.10
N LEU A 113 -16.48 2.66 2.90
CA LEU A 113 -15.21 1.99 2.70
C LEU A 113 -14.10 3.05 2.48
N PRO A 114 -12.81 2.66 2.45
CA PRO A 114 -11.80 3.51 1.84
C PRO A 114 -12.24 3.93 0.43
N PRO A 115 -11.97 5.18 -0.03
CA PRO A 115 -12.35 5.60 -1.37
C PRO A 115 -11.86 4.64 -2.45
N VAL A 116 -10.65 4.08 -2.29
CA VAL A 116 -10.16 2.91 -3.03
C VAL A 116 -9.97 1.78 -2.01
N PRO A 117 -10.89 0.79 -1.92
CA PRO A 117 -10.87 -0.22 -0.85
C PRO A 117 -9.61 -1.10 -0.83
N GLU A 118 -9.13 -1.51 -2.00
CA GLU A 118 -7.95 -2.37 -2.14
C GLU A 118 -6.90 -1.66 -3.03
N PRO A 119 -6.26 -0.59 -2.55
CA PRO A 119 -5.29 0.13 -3.35
C PRO A 119 -4.05 -0.74 -3.53
N ARG A 120 -3.65 -0.98 -4.79
CA ARG A 120 -2.45 -1.77 -5.10
C ARG A 120 -1.19 -1.19 -4.43
N VAL A 121 -1.12 0.13 -4.34
CA VAL A 121 -0.03 0.89 -3.72
C VAL A 121 -0.64 1.82 -2.67
N LEU A 122 -0.08 1.78 -1.47
CA LEU A 122 -0.44 2.66 -0.35
C LEU A 122 0.86 3.09 0.33
N LEU A 123 1.49 4.13 -0.23
CA LEU A 123 2.81 4.60 0.19
C LEU A 123 2.70 5.76 1.15
N GLY A 124 3.44 5.69 2.26
CA GLY A 124 3.44 6.71 3.30
C GLY A 124 4.77 7.39 3.47
N LEU A 125 4.82 8.69 3.22
CA LEU A 125 6.05 9.47 3.37
C LEU A 125 6.39 9.68 4.86
N VAL A 126 7.67 9.56 5.18
CA VAL A 126 8.21 9.65 6.53
C VAL A 126 9.11 10.86 6.66
N GLY A 127 8.87 11.68 7.68
CA GLY A 127 9.69 12.87 7.96
C GLY A 127 9.52 14.00 6.94
N ASN A 128 8.42 14.02 6.19
CA ASN A 128 8.19 14.97 5.10
C ASN A 128 7.72 16.38 5.54
N CYS A 129 8.08 16.80 6.74
CA CYS A 129 7.73 18.09 7.32
C CYS A 129 8.88 18.65 8.14
N PRO A 130 9.17 19.97 8.12
CA PRO A 130 10.19 20.57 8.99
C PRO A 130 9.92 20.36 10.49
N GLY A 131 8.66 20.11 10.88
CA GLY A 131 8.29 19.77 12.24
C GLY A 131 8.99 18.51 12.76
N PHE A 132 9.20 17.51 11.90
CA PHE A 132 9.93 16.29 12.24
C PHE A 132 11.35 16.62 12.71
N SER A 133 12.12 17.33 11.90
CA SER A 133 13.50 17.73 12.26
C SER A 133 13.54 18.66 13.48
N ARG A 134 12.58 19.58 13.62
CA ARG A 134 12.49 20.47 14.80
C ARG A 134 12.25 19.71 16.10
N ASN A 135 11.48 18.63 16.07
CA ASN A 135 11.22 17.78 17.24
C ASN A 135 12.36 16.78 17.53
N HIS A 136 13.30 16.63 16.59
CA HIS A 136 14.45 15.73 16.69
C HIS A 136 15.76 16.50 16.53
N VAL A 137 16.15 17.24 17.57
CA VAL A 137 17.30 18.17 17.60
C VAL A 137 18.67 17.58 17.23
N ASN A 138 18.78 16.25 17.17
CA ASN A 138 20.00 15.54 16.78
C ASN A 138 20.07 15.22 15.27
N ILE A 139 19.08 15.63 14.47
CA ILE A 139 19.08 15.48 13.01
C ILE A 139 19.74 16.73 12.40
N PRO A 140 20.97 16.62 11.85
CA PRO A 140 21.76 17.81 11.49
C PRO A 140 21.43 18.39 10.11
N HIS A 141 20.71 17.66 9.26
CA HIS A 141 20.30 18.09 7.91
C HIS A 141 18.98 17.41 7.51
N ILE A 142 18.30 17.97 6.50
CA ILE A 142 17.09 17.43 5.91
C ILE A 142 17.43 16.88 4.53
N ASN A 143 17.20 15.59 4.31
CA ASN A 143 17.33 14.99 2.98
C ASN A 143 15.99 15.04 2.24
N LEU A 144 16.03 15.41 0.95
CA LEU A 144 14.85 15.56 0.10
C LEU A 144 14.60 14.34 -0.80
N VAL A 145 15.26 13.22 -0.54
CA VAL A 145 14.88 11.92 -1.10
C VAL A 145 13.57 11.47 -0.43
N PRO A 146 12.52 11.13 -1.20
CA PRO A 146 11.28 10.62 -0.63
C PRO A 146 11.54 9.33 0.14
N GLN A 147 11.27 9.34 1.44
CA GLN A 147 11.33 8.16 2.30
C GLN A 147 9.92 7.67 2.56
N VAL A 148 9.59 6.47 2.11
CA VAL A 148 8.27 5.85 2.24
C VAL A 148 8.28 4.45 2.84
N HIS A 149 7.23 4.11 3.57
CA HIS A 149 6.83 2.72 3.79
C HIS A 149 5.67 2.35 2.87
N GLN A 150 5.61 1.09 2.43
CA GLN A 150 4.40 0.52 1.85
C GLN A 150 3.52 0.02 3.00
N ARG A 151 2.24 0.40 2.98
CA ARG A 151 1.17 -0.18 3.80
C ARG A 151 0.66 -1.45 3.12
N HIS A 152 0.44 -2.52 3.88
CA HIS A 152 -0.15 -3.75 3.33
C HIS A 152 -1.66 -3.63 3.12
N LEU A 153 -2.24 -4.46 2.25
CA LEU A 153 -3.65 -4.34 1.86
C LEU A 153 -4.62 -4.44 3.05
N GLY A 154 -4.32 -5.27 4.06
CA GLY A 154 -5.17 -5.44 5.25
C GLY A 154 -5.06 -4.29 6.27
N SER A 155 -4.25 -3.26 5.99
CA SER A 155 -4.13 -2.09 6.87
C SER A 155 -5.19 -1.03 6.63
N ALA A 156 -5.73 -0.95 5.42
CA ALA A 156 -6.66 0.09 4.99
C ALA A 156 -8.07 -0.14 5.56
N ILE A 157 -8.66 0.91 6.15
CA ILE A 157 -10.06 0.89 6.61
C ILE A 157 -10.80 2.19 6.30
N GLY A 158 -12.12 2.10 6.18
CA GLY A 158 -13.00 3.23 5.87
C GLY A 158 -13.32 4.08 7.07
N ASN A 159 -14.14 5.10 6.84
CA ASN A 159 -14.67 5.96 7.89
C ASN A 159 -15.70 5.20 8.75
N GLY A 160 -15.56 5.27 10.07
CA GLY A 160 -16.44 4.60 11.04
C GLY A 160 -15.98 3.20 11.44
N GLU A 161 -15.13 2.55 10.65
CA GLU A 161 -14.51 1.28 11.00
C GLU A 161 -13.53 1.44 12.18
N PRO A 162 -13.50 0.52 13.15
CA PRO A 162 -12.65 0.70 14.33
C PRO A 162 -11.18 0.36 14.05
N PHE A 163 -10.25 1.13 14.60
CA PHE A 163 -8.87 0.69 14.82
C PHE A 163 -8.87 -0.39 15.89
N VAL A 164 -8.50 -1.62 15.53
CA VAL A 164 -8.53 -2.77 16.43
C VAL A 164 -7.15 -3.00 17.03
N ILE A 165 -7.02 -2.80 18.34
CA ILE A 165 -5.77 -2.99 19.06
C ILE A 165 -5.73 -4.33 19.80
N ARG A 166 -4.80 -5.21 19.42
CA ARG A 166 -4.48 -6.40 20.21
C ARG A 166 -3.83 -6.04 21.54
N ARG A 167 -4.34 -6.53 22.67
CA ARG A 167 -3.72 -6.32 23.98
C ARG A 167 -3.56 -7.63 24.76
N PRO A 168 -2.41 -8.33 24.60
CA PRO A 168 -2.13 -9.51 25.40
C PRO A 168 -2.07 -9.16 26.89
N LYS A 169 -2.54 -10.08 27.74
CA LYS A 169 -2.53 -9.84 29.20
C LYS A 169 -1.12 -9.47 29.69
N GLY A 170 -1.04 -8.37 30.44
CA GLY A 170 0.20 -7.86 31.02
C GLY A 170 1.06 -7.00 30.09
N GLN A 171 0.62 -6.73 28.85
CA GLN A 171 1.34 -5.85 27.92
C GLN A 171 0.66 -4.49 27.79
N LYS A 172 1.46 -3.43 27.79
CA LYS A 172 1.03 -2.08 27.38
C LYS A 172 1.36 -1.90 25.90
N VAL A 173 0.37 -1.57 25.10
CA VAL A 173 0.56 -1.28 23.67
C VAL A 173 0.28 0.20 23.45
N SER A 174 1.28 0.96 23.03
CA SER A 174 1.06 2.35 22.61
C SER A 174 0.48 2.40 21.20
N MET A 175 -0.46 3.32 20.98
CA MET A 175 -0.88 3.74 19.65
C MET A 175 -0.50 5.20 19.46
N SER A 176 -0.03 5.56 18.27
CA SER A 176 0.01 6.94 17.81
C SER A 176 -0.69 7.08 16.48
N PHE A 177 -1.09 8.31 16.14
CA PHE A 177 -1.72 8.59 14.87
C PHE A 177 -1.33 9.96 14.32
N ASN A 178 -1.49 10.11 13.01
CA ASN A 178 -1.27 11.34 12.28
C ASN A 178 -2.36 11.52 11.23
N ALA A 179 -2.84 12.76 11.07
CA ALA A 179 -3.64 13.13 9.91
C ALA A 179 -2.68 13.49 8.77
N GLU A 180 -2.92 12.92 7.58
CA GLU A 180 -2.08 13.11 6.40
C GLU A 180 -2.92 13.31 5.14
N LEU A 181 -2.38 14.09 4.20
CA LEU A 181 -2.98 14.27 2.88
C LEU A 181 -2.69 13.03 2.02
N GLY A 182 -3.73 12.30 1.64
CA GLY A 182 -3.65 11.24 0.65
C GLY A 182 -3.83 11.79 -0.77
N VAL A 183 -2.93 11.43 -1.68
CA VAL A 183 -2.99 11.73 -3.11
C VAL A 183 -3.40 10.46 -3.85
N ILE A 184 -4.46 10.54 -4.65
CA ILE A 184 -4.96 9.40 -5.43
C ILE A 184 -4.58 9.59 -6.90
N ILE A 185 -3.90 8.60 -7.46
CA ILE A 185 -3.51 8.57 -8.87
C ILE A 185 -4.74 8.27 -9.73
N GLY A 186 -4.92 9.03 -10.80
CA GLY A 186 -6.02 8.90 -11.77
C GLY A 186 -5.60 8.44 -13.16
N LYS A 187 -4.30 8.42 -13.44
CA LYS A 187 -3.74 8.11 -14.75
C LYS A 187 -2.55 7.17 -14.60
N ALA A 188 -2.46 6.17 -15.48
CA ALA A 188 -1.32 5.27 -15.48
C ALA A 188 -0.08 5.96 -16.06
N GLY A 189 1.09 5.78 -15.43
CA GLY A 189 2.35 6.36 -15.93
C GLY A 189 3.60 5.75 -15.32
N LYS A 190 4.69 5.75 -16.10
CA LYS A 190 6.05 5.41 -15.68
C LYS A 190 6.98 6.49 -16.24
N ASN A 191 8.05 6.82 -15.53
CA ASN A 191 8.97 7.91 -15.85
C ASN A 191 8.26 9.25 -16.03
N ILE A 192 7.34 9.59 -15.12
CA ILE A 192 6.53 10.81 -15.19
C ILE A 192 7.42 12.01 -14.85
N PRO A 193 7.53 13.02 -15.74
CA PRO A 193 8.25 14.26 -15.42
C PRO A 193 7.57 15.03 -14.28
N VAL A 194 8.35 15.75 -13.48
CA VAL A 194 7.85 16.54 -12.33
C VAL A 194 6.79 17.54 -12.78
N GLU A 195 7.01 18.20 -13.92
CA GLU A 195 6.11 19.20 -14.50
C GLU A 195 4.76 18.62 -14.97
N GLU A 196 4.67 17.32 -15.23
CA GLU A 196 3.44 16.65 -15.65
C GLU A 196 2.73 15.94 -14.49
N ALA A 197 3.40 15.73 -13.37
CA ALA A 197 2.94 14.88 -12.27
C ALA A 197 1.53 15.22 -11.75
N MET A 198 1.18 16.50 -11.64
CA MET A 198 -0.16 16.90 -11.16
C MET A 198 -1.30 16.52 -12.12
N SER A 199 -1.00 16.29 -13.41
CA SER A 199 -1.99 15.79 -14.37
C SER A 199 -2.38 14.33 -14.11
N TYR A 200 -1.55 13.58 -13.38
CA TYR A 200 -1.79 12.19 -13.02
C TYR A 200 -2.62 12.04 -11.73
N VAL A 201 -2.90 13.13 -11.02
CA VAL A 201 -3.70 13.12 -9.79
C VAL A 201 -5.18 13.28 -10.14
N VAL A 202 -6.04 12.37 -9.66
CA VAL A 202 -7.51 12.52 -9.77
C VAL A 202 -8.08 13.37 -8.64
N GLY A 203 -7.49 13.25 -7.45
CA GLY A 203 -8.00 13.92 -6.26
C GLY A 203 -7.23 13.55 -5.00
N TYR A 204 -7.84 13.91 -3.87
CA TYR A 204 -7.23 13.82 -2.55
C TYR A 204 -8.20 13.21 -1.53
N THR A 205 -7.66 12.65 -0.46
CA THR A 205 -8.40 12.07 0.67
C THR A 205 -7.70 12.38 1.98
N VAL A 206 -8.38 12.22 3.12
CA VAL A 206 -7.72 12.17 4.43
C VAL A 206 -7.16 10.76 4.65
N VAL A 207 -5.99 10.68 5.26
CA VAL A 207 -5.40 9.45 5.78
C VAL A 207 -5.13 9.63 7.26
N THR A 208 -5.55 8.66 8.07
CA THR A 208 -5.10 8.52 9.46
C THR A 208 -4.02 7.46 9.51
N ASP A 209 -2.78 7.91 9.54
CA ASP A 209 -1.59 7.06 9.62
C ASP A 209 -1.32 6.65 11.07
N THR A 210 -1.58 5.39 11.44
CA THR A 210 -1.36 4.93 12.82
C THR A 210 -0.11 4.08 12.96
N ALA A 211 0.51 4.12 14.13
CA ALA A 211 1.58 3.22 14.51
C ALA A 211 1.23 2.52 15.82
N HIS A 212 1.37 1.20 15.86
CA HIS A 212 1.10 0.37 17.04
C HIS A 212 2.40 -0.23 17.56
N GLY A 213 2.62 -0.13 18.87
CA GLY A 213 3.83 -0.60 19.54
C GLY A 213 3.94 -2.11 19.75
N TYR A 214 3.26 -2.95 18.94
CA TYR A 214 3.29 -4.42 19.12
C TYR A 214 4.70 -4.99 19.06
N TYR A 215 5.45 -4.56 18.06
CA TYR A 215 6.78 -5.11 17.81
C TYR A 215 7.84 -4.60 18.80
N ASN A 216 7.49 -3.67 19.71
CA ASN A 216 8.37 -3.23 20.80
C ASN A 216 8.84 -4.39 21.67
N VAL A 217 7.99 -5.41 21.89
CA VAL A 217 8.40 -6.57 22.69
C VAL A 217 9.51 -7.34 21.98
N LYS A 218 9.30 -7.68 20.70
CA LYS A 218 10.25 -8.46 19.91
C LYS A 218 11.54 -7.67 19.67
N TYR A 219 11.46 -6.46 19.15
CA TYR A 219 12.66 -5.67 18.85
C TYR A 219 13.31 -5.06 20.10
N GLY A 220 12.56 -4.81 21.17
CA GLY A 220 13.11 -4.35 22.44
C GLY A 220 14.10 -5.34 23.07
N GLU A 221 13.95 -6.64 22.78
CA GLU A 221 14.91 -7.69 23.16
C GLU A 221 16.29 -7.53 22.47
N MET A 222 16.35 -6.82 21.33
CA MET A 222 17.61 -6.59 20.59
C MET A 222 18.43 -5.40 21.11
N GLY A 223 17.92 -4.61 22.06
CA GLY A 223 18.60 -3.41 22.55
C GLY A 223 18.53 -2.21 21.59
N LYS A 224 19.46 -1.26 21.71
CA LYS A 224 19.48 -0.05 20.86
C LYS A 224 19.97 -0.39 19.44
N HIS A 225 19.05 -0.39 18.48
CA HIS A 225 19.37 -0.54 17.06
C HIS A 225 20.23 0.63 16.56
N THR A 226 21.30 0.33 15.81
CA THR A 226 22.17 1.36 15.21
C THR A 226 22.35 1.20 13.71
N ASP A 227 22.06 0.02 13.14
CA ASP A 227 22.18 -0.17 11.70
C ASP A 227 20.92 0.36 10.94
N PRO A 228 21.09 0.84 9.70
CA PRO A 228 20.02 1.43 8.90
C PRO A 228 18.79 0.53 8.73
N MET A 229 19.00 -0.75 8.45
CA MET A 229 17.93 -1.69 8.11
C MET A 229 17.09 -2.00 9.34
N SER A 230 17.71 -2.18 10.51
CA SER A 230 16.99 -2.37 11.77
C SER A 230 16.13 -1.15 12.11
N ILE A 231 16.63 0.08 11.90
CA ILE A 231 15.86 1.30 12.16
C ILE A 231 14.62 1.39 11.26
N MET A 232 14.75 1.06 9.98
CA MET A 232 13.62 1.07 9.03
C MET A 232 12.62 -0.04 9.34
N ALA A 233 13.09 -1.29 9.42
CA ALA A 233 12.24 -2.43 9.68
C ALA A 233 11.46 -2.23 10.98
N TYR A 234 12.14 -1.90 12.08
CA TYR A 234 11.49 -1.65 13.35
C TYR A 234 10.45 -0.52 13.26
N GLY A 235 10.85 0.65 12.76
CA GLY A 235 9.98 1.82 12.70
C GLY A 235 8.75 1.63 11.81
N TRP A 236 8.89 0.90 10.70
CA TRP A 236 7.82 0.73 9.72
C TRP A 236 6.95 -0.50 9.97
N THR A 237 7.44 -1.51 10.70
CA THR A 237 6.57 -2.62 11.13
C THR A 237 5.46 -2.15 12.08
N HIS A 238 5.72 -1.18 12.96
CA HIS A 238 4.66 -0.57 13.78
C HIS A 238 3.58 0.13 12.97
N LYS A 239 3.93 0.58 11.76
CA LYS A 239 3.05 1.19 10.77
C LYS A 239 2.48 0.14 9.80
N ASN A 240 2.56 -1.14 10.11
CA ASN A 240 2.15 -2.19 9.19
C ASN A 240 1.46 -3.32 9.94
N THR A 241 0.42 -2.95 10.67
CA THR A 241 -0.48 -3.90 11.33
C THR A 241 -1.82 -3.87 10.61
N ASP A 242 -2.66 -4.87 10.81
CA ASP A 242 -4.02 -4.82 10.28
C ASP A 242 -4.75 -3.58 10.80
N ILE A 243 -5.65 -3.03 9.98
CA ILE A 243 -6.62 -2.03 10.42
C ILE A 243 -5.88 -0.86 11.11
N SER A 244 -4.86 -0.30 10.45
CA SER A 244 -3.93 0.70 11.01
C SER A 244 -3.75 1.93 10.11
N CYS A 245 -4.49 1.99 9.01
CA CYS A 245 -4.46 3.11 8.10
C CYS A 245 -5.90 3.40 7.68
N ALA A 246 -6.56 4.35 8.34
CA ALA A 246 -7.87 4.77 7.86
C ALA A 246 -7.68 5.70 6.66
N VAL A 247 -8.49 5.52 5.62
CA VAL A 247 -8.47 6.35 4.40
C VAL A 247 -9.90 6.77 4.08
N GLY A 248 -10.12 8.06 3.84
CA GLY A 248 -11.44 8.59 3.49
C GLY A 248 -11.71 9.95 4.12
N PRO A 249 -12.97 10.34 4.36
CA PRO A 249 -14.19 9.62 3.97
C PRO A 249 -14.44 9.63 2.45
N TYR A 250 -13.80 10.53 1.72
CA TYR A 250 -14.06 10.78 0.30
C TYR A 250 -12.78 10.84 -0.52
N LEU A 251 -12.87 10.47 -1.80
CA LEU A 251 -12.02 11.02 -2.85
C LEU A 251 -12.62 12.35 -3.28
N VAL A 252 -11.92 13.46 -3.04
CA VAL A 252 -12.33 14.79 -3.47
C VAL A 252 -11.51 15.21 -4.68
N THR A 253 -12.17 15.54 -5.79
CA THR A 253 -11.47 15.83 -7.05
C THR A 253 -10.62 17.08 -6.96
N LYS A 254 -9.54 17.13 -7.75
CA LYS A 254 -8.56 18.23 -7.71
C LYS A 254 -9.16 19.63 -7.89
N ASP A 255 -10.21 19.75 -8.69
CA ASP A 255 -10.93 21.00 -8.97
C ASP A 255 -11.70 21.54 -7.75
N GLU A 256 -12.23 20.67 -6.90
CA GLU A 256 -12.89 21.08 -5.64
C GLU A 256 -11.88 21.50 -4.57
N VAL A 257 -10.73 20.81 -4.54
CA VAL A 257 -9.69 21.10 -3.55
C VAL A 257 -8.98 22.40 -3.89
N GLY A 258 -8.66 22.63 -5.17
CA GLY A 258 -7.83 23.73 -5.61
C GLY A 258 -6.35 23.46 -5.30
N HIS A 259 -5.75 24.25 -4.41
CA HIS A 259 -4.32 24.14 -4.10
C HIS A 259 -4.06 23.11 -2.98
N PRO A 260 -3.35 22.00 -3.22
CA PRO A 260 -3.18 20.94 -2.23
C PRO A 260 -2.25 21.29 -1.07
N TYR A 261 -1.41 22.33 -1.23
CA TYR A 261 -0.49 22.81 -0.20
C TYR A 261 -1.04 24.00 0.61
N ASP A 262 -2.35 24.22 0.59
CA ASP A 262 -2.98 25.24 1.44
C ASP A 262 -4.29 24.72 2.02
N LEU A 263 -4.18 23.66 2.83
CA LEU A 263 -5.30 23.04 3.51
C LEU A 263 -4.99 22.95 5.00
N MET A 264 -5.93 23.41 5.82
CA MET A 264 -5.85 23.21 7.26
C MET A 264 -6.08 21.74 7.63
N LEU A 265 -5.25 21.23 8.53
CA LEU A 265 -5.26 19.87 9.06
C LEU A 265 -5.55 19.91 10.56
N TYR A 266 -6.44 19.05 11.03
CA TYR A 266 -6.76 18.92 12.46
C TYR A 266 -6.80 17.45 12.87
N SER A 267 -6.18 17.16 14.01
CA SER A 267 -6.27 15.87 14.69
C SER A 267 -6.97 16.04 16.02
N ARG A 268 -7.94 15.19 16.34
CA ARG A 268 -8.68 15.22 17.61
C ARG A 268 -8.79 13.83 18.22
N THR A 269 -9.03 13.84 19.53
CA THR A 269 -9.43 12.65 20.27
C THR A 269 -10.64 13.01 21.11
N ASN A 270 -11.76 12.31 20.93
CA ASN A 270 -13.03 12.60 21.60
C ASN A 270 -13.42 14.09 21.45
N GLY A 271 -13.31 14.63 20.23
CA GLY A 271 -13.55 16.05 19.94
C GLY A 271 -12.46 17.02 20.44
N MET A 272 -11.53 16.61 21.31
CA MET A 272 -10.47 17.47 21.83
C MET A 272 -9.32 17.60 20.83
N LEU A 273 -8.98 18.83 20.46
CA LEU A 273 -7.87 19.13 19.56
C LEU A 273 -6.53 18.62 20.12
N ARG A 274 -5.84 17.81 19.33
CA ARG A 274 -4.50 17.27 19.63
C ARG A 274 -3.41 17.92 18.81
N ASP A 275 -3.71 18.26 17.56
CA ASP A 275 -2.78 18.92 16.65
C ASP A 275 -3.52 19.74 15.59
N ARG A 276 -2.82 20.77 15.09
CA ARG A 276 -3.28 21.66 14.04
C ARG A 276 -2.10 22.04 13.15
N ALA A 277 -2.21 21.79 11.86
CA ALA A 277 -1.17 22.08 10.89
C ALA A 277 -1.75 22.57 9.55
N ASN A 278 -0.88 22.85 8.58
CA ASN A 278 -1.26 23.18 7.21
C ASN A 278 -0.35 22.41 6.23
N THR A 279 -0.93 21.94 5.12
CA THR A 279 -0.23 21.16 4.09
C THR A 279 0.89 21.92 3.37
N CYS A 280 0.99 23.24 3.54
CA CYS A 280 2.11 24.06 3.07
C CYS A 280 3.47 23.66 3.68
N SER A 281 3.46 22.91 4.79
CA SER A 281 4.67 22.44 5.46
C SER A 281 5.26 21.17 4.83
N THR A 282 4.68 20.66 3.74
CA THR A 282 5.21 19.51 2.98
C THR A 282 6.57 19.84 2.36
N LEU A 283 7.60 19.05 2.65
CA LEU A 283 8.97 19.29 2.16
C LEU A 283 9.16 18.79 0.73
N VAL A 284 8.87 17.51 0.50
CA VAL A 284 8.89 16.85 -0.78
C VAL A 284 7.48 16.87 -1.33
N GLY A 285 7.25 17.72 -2.32
CA GLY A 285 5.96 17.88 -2.97
C GLY A 285 5.45 16.62 -3.67
N VAL A 286 4.16 16.61 -3.96
CA VAL A 286 3.44 15.59 -4.72
C VAL A 286 4.12 15.34 -6.06
N GLU A 287 4.56 16.40 -6.74
CA GLU A 287 5.16 16.34 -8.06
C GLU A 287 6.47 15.54 -8.06
N ARG A 288 7.36 15.85 -7.13
CA ARG A 288 8.64 15.16 -6.97
C ARG A 288 8.45 13.72 -6.49
N THR A 289 7.48 13.51 -5.61
CA THR A 289 7.11 12.19 -5.11
C THR A 289 6.65 11.28 -6.24
N ILE A 290 5.71 11.73 -7.07
CA ILE A 290 5.23 11.00 -8.25
C ILE A 290 6.37 10.75 -9.25
N ALA A 291 7.19 11.75 -9.55
CA ALA A 291 8.32 11.59 -10.47
C ALA A 291 9.33 10.55 -9.96
N TYR A 292 9.64 10.56 -8.66
CA TYR A 292 10.55 9.61 -8.04
C TYR A 292 10.04 8.18 -8.12
N PHE A 293 8.82 7.90 -7.63
CA PHE A 293 8.28 6.54 -7.65
C PHE A 293 8.04 6.05 -9.07
N SER A 294 7.51 6.91 -9.94
CA SER A 294 7.28 6.53 -11.33
C SER A 294 8.57 6.20 -12.11
N SER A 295 9.75 6.60 -11.61
CA SER A 295 11.03 6.29 -12.26
C SER A 295 11.42 4.82 -12.19
N PHE A 296 10.83 4.03 -11.28
CA PHE A 296 11.12 2.60 -11.13
C PHE A 296 9.88 1.71 -11.05
N MET A 297 8.73 2.23 -10.62
CA MET A 297 7.46 1.50 -10.62
C MET A 297 6.40 2.26 -11.42
N LYS A 298 5.60 1.58 -12.23
CA LYS A 298 4.47 2.20 -12.92
C LYS A 298 3.38 2.52 -11.89
N LEU A 299 2.95 3.78 -11.85
CA LEU A 299 1.79 4.20 -11.08
C LEU A 299 0.52 3.95 -11.89
N LEU A 300 -0.55 3.50 -11.23
CA LEU A 300 -1.83 3.13 -11.82
C LEU A 300 -2.98 3.91 -11.18
N PRO A 301 -4.11 4.12 -11.90
CA PRO A 301 -5.31 4.69 -11.31
C PRO A 301 -5.74 3.89 -10.07
N GLY A 302 -5.98 4.59 -8.95
CA GLY A 302 -6.31 4.00 -7.65
C GLY A 302 -5.13 3.84 -6.71
N ASP A 303 -3.88 3.94 -7.17
CA ASP A 303 -2.72 3.99 -6.29
C ASP A 303 -2.81 5.22 -5.37
N VAL A 304 -2.45 5.05 -4.09
CA VAL A 304 -2.55 6.08 -3.05
C VAL A 304 -1.17 6.38 -2.46
N ILE A 305 -0.83 7.67 -2.36
CA ILE A 305 0.39 8.15 -1.73
C ILE A 305 0.01 9.17 -0.66
N HIS A 306 0.28 8.88 0.61
CA HIS A 306 0.05 9.81 1.71
C HIS A 306 1.33 10.58 2.09
N MET A 307 1.18 11.89 2.20
CA MET A 307 2.31 12.85 2.09
C MET A 307 3.10 13.07 3.38
N GLY A 308 2.84 12.31 4.44
CA GLY A 308 3.49 12.46 5.73
C GLY A 308 2.81 13.51 6.62
N ALA A 309 2.98 13.39 7.93
CA ALA A 309 2.44 14.31 8.91
C ALA A 309 2.98 15.75 8.72
N ASN A 310 2.09 16.73 8.52
CA ASN A 310 2.45 18.14 8.45
C ASN A 310 2.60 18.82 9.82
N GLY A 311 2.09 18.21 10.89
CA GLY A 311 2.10 18.76 12.25
C GLY A 311 3.01 18.02 13.21
N LYS A 312 2.48 17.68 14.38
CA LYS A 312 3.17 16.85 15.38
C LYS A 312 3.16 15.39 14.93
N ASP A 313 4.34 14.85 14.64
CA ASP A 313 4.50 13.43 14.34
C ASP A 313 4.22 12.55 15.56
N GLY A 314 3.53 11.42 15.35
CA GLY A 314 3.25 10.41 16.35
C GLY A 314 2.46 10.90 17.57
N ILE A 315 1.25 11.43 17.38
CA ILE A 315 0.38 11.84 18.49
C ILE A 315 -0.02 10.60 19.31
N GLY A 316 0.63 10.42 20.46
CA GLY A 316 0.36 9.29 21.34
C GLY A 316 -1.06 9.30 21.91
N ILE A 317 -1.68 8.13 21.91
CA ILE A 317 -2.91 7.82 22.63
C ILE A 317 -2.52 6.94 23.81
N ASP A 318 -2.81 7.42 25.02
CA ASP A 318 -2.74 6.57 26.19
C ASP A 318 -3.98 5.69 26.23
N VAL A 319 -3.80 4.47 25.74
CA VAL A 319 -4.81 3.42 25.66
C VAL A 319 -5.27 2.92 27.03
N GLU A 320 -4.58 3.24 28.13
CA GLU A 320 -4.93 2.75 29.47
C GLU A 320 -6.25 3.32 30.00
N HIS A 321 -6.66 4.51 29.53
CA HIS A 321 -7.93 5.14 29.90
C HIS A 321 -9.17 4.39 29.36
N GLN A 322 -9.02 3.43 28.45
CA GLN A 322 -10.14 2.56 28.04
C GLN A 322 -10.45 1.45 29.05
N VAL A 323 -9.53 1.12 29.97
CA VAL A 323 -9.80 0.17 31.07
C VAL A 323 -10.88 0.72 32.03
N SER A 324 -11.12 2.04 31.99
CA SER A 324 -12.25 2.70 32.67
C SER A 324 -13.58 2.73 31.88
N GLY A 325 -13.65 2.11 30.69
CA GLY A 325 -14.88 2.03 29.88
C GLY A 325 -15.12 3.21 28.92
N GLU A 326 -14.13 4.10 28.73
CA GLU A 326 -14.23 5.23 27.82
C GLU A 326 -13.95 4.80 26.37
N THR A 327 -14.86 5.10 25.43
CA THR A 327 -14.60 4.93 24.00
C THR A 327 -13.67 6.04 23.51
N ILE A 328 -12.54 5.68 22.91
CA ILE A 328 -11.65 6.62 22.23
C ILE A 328 -12.05 6.72 20.77
N GLN A 329 -12.37 7.92 20.32
CA GLN A 329 -12.60 8.27 18.92
C GLN A 329 -11.44 9.11 18.43
N VAL A 330 -10.76 8.65 17.39
CA VAL A 330 -9.76 9.40 16.62
C VAL A 330 -10.47 10.12 15.49
N GLU A 331 -10.16 11.41 15.32
CA GLU A 331 -10.72 12.22 14.24
C GLU A 331 -9.59 12.96 13.53
N CYS A 332 -9.47 12.72 12.22
CA CYS A 332 -8.54 13.41 11.34
C CYS A 332 -9.35 14.20 10.31
N GLU A 333 -9.11 15.50 10.23
CA GLU A 333 -9.81 16.40 9.31
C GLU A 333 -8.81 17.14 8.44
N ILE A 334 -9.13 17.22 7.15
CA ILE A 334 -8.48 18.13 6.23
C ILE A 334 -9.55 18.99 5.58
N GLU A 335 -9.29 20.29 5.55
CA GLU A 335 -10.16 21.26 4.90
C GLU A 335 -10.57 20.78 3.50
N LYS A 336 -11.87 20.91 3.18
CA LYS A 336 -12.52 20.44 1.94
C LYS A 336 -12.61 18.91 1.75
N LEU A 337 -11.76 18.12 2.43
CA LEU A 337 -11.75 16.65 2.28
C LEU A 337 -12.71 15.94 3.23
N GLY A 338 -13.07 16.58 4.34
CA GLY A 338 -13.99 16.06 5.35
C GLY A 338 -13.26 15.53 6.59
N VAL A 339 -14.00 14.78 7.41
CA VAL A 339 -13.50 14.25 8.69
C VAL A 339 -13.58 12.73 8.67
N LEU A 340 -12.43 12.11 8.89
CA LEU A 340 -12.27 10.68 9.06
C LEU A 340 -12.35 10.36 10.56
N ARG A 341 -13.33 9.55 10.95
CA ARG A 341 -13.63 9.21 12.35
C ARG A 341 -13.56 7.70 12.55
N ASN A 342 -12.69 7.25 13.44
CA ASN A 342 -12.50 5.84 13.71
C ASN A 342 -12.40 5.64 15.22
N LYS A 343 -13.17 4.68 15.75
CA LYS A 343 -13.08 4.31 17.17
C LYS A 343 -11.86 3.44 17.38
N VAL A 344 -11.26 3.49 18.56
CA VAL A 344 -10.23 2.53 18.97
C VAL A 344 -10.91 1.45 19.81
N THR A 345 -10.78 0.20 19.39
CA THR A 345 -11.28 -0.98 20.10
C THR A 345 -10.13 -1.87 20.52
N TYR A 346 -10.36 -2.74 21.50
CA TYR A 346 -9.36 -3.69 21.98
C TYR A 346 -9.90 -5.10 21.82
N LEU A 347 -8.99 -6.02 21.54
CA LEU A 347 -9.27 -7.44 21.67
C LEU A 347 -8.48 -7.97 22.86
N ASP A 348 -9.20 -8.55 23.81
CA ASP A 348 -8.60 -9.34 24.89
C ASP A 348 -8.17 -10.73 24.40
N ASP A 349 -7.50 -11.50 25.27
CA ASP A 349 -6.98 -12.83 24.90
C ASP A 349 -8.08 -13.80 24.45
N ALA A 350 -9.32 -13.69 24.96
CA ALA A 350 -10.42 -14.56 24.57
C ALA A 350 -11.01 -14.17 23.21
N GLU A 351 -11.23 -12.87 22.97
CA GLU A 351 -11.69 -12.34 21.70
C GLU A 351 -10.67 -12.56 20.58
N LEU A 352 -9.37 -12.45 20.89
CA LEU A 352 -8.28 -12.79 19.98
C LEU A 352 -8.35 -14.27 19.56
N GLU A 353 -8.60 -15.17 20.51
CA GLU A 353 -8.68 -16.60 20.23
C GLU A 353 -9.93 -16.99 19.43
N GLU A 354 -11.07 -16.33 19.67
CA GLU A 354 -12.26 -16.46 18.82
C GLU A 354 -11.99 -16.01 17.39
N LYS A 355 -11.40 -14.81 17.22
CA LYS A 355 -11.02 -14.28 15.92
C LYS A 355 -10.03 -15.20 15.19
N ARG A 356 -9.03 -15.78 15.88
CA ARG A 356 -8.13 -16.79 15.30
C ARG A 356 -8.87 -17.99 14.73
N ARG A 357 -9.91 -18.47 15.42
CA ARG A 357 -10.72 -19.60 14.93
C ARG A 357 -11.48 -19.21 13.67
N GLU A 358 -12.09 -18.02 13.62
CA GLU A 358 -12.76 -17.53 12.42
C GLU A 358 -11.82 -17.49 11.21
N PHE A 359 -10.60 -16.95 11.35
CA PHE A 359 -9.62 -16.90 10.25
C PHE A 359 -9.15 -18.29 9.81
N SER A 360 -9.14 -19.27 10.72
CA SER A 360 -8.73 -20.64 10.44
C SER A 360 -9.76 -21.44 9.63
N LEU A 361 -10.98 -20.90 9.42
CA LEU A 361 -12.05 -21.54 8.65
C LEU A 361 -11.92 -21.33 7.14
N ALA A 362 -11.09 -20.38 6.67
CA ALA A 362 -10.84 -20.22 5.25
C ALA A 362 -10.19 -21.48 4.68
N ALA A 363 -10.74 -21.98 3.57
CA ALA A 363 -10.19 -23.15 2.89
C ALA A 363 -8.75 -22.86 2.44
N PRO A 364 -7.80 -23.78 2.66
CA PRO A 364 -6.44 -23.60 2.19
C PRO A 364 -6.40 -23.65 0.66
N MET A 365 -5.62 -22.76 0.08
CA MET A 365 -5.30 -22.78 -1.35
C MET A 365 -4.55 -24.06 -1.70
N GLN A 366 -4.85 -24.65 -2.85
CA GLN A 366 -4.08 -25.79 -3.36
C GLN A 366 -2.91 -25.30 -4.22
N ALA A 367 -1.80 -26.04 -4.26
CA ALA A 367 -0.58 -25.60 -4.94
C ALA A 367 -0.81 -25.40 -6.45
N GLU A 368 -1.63 -26.24 -7.07
CA GLU A 368 -1.99 -26.20 -8.48
C GLU A 368 -2.91 -25.03 -8.83
N GLU A 369 -3.54 -24.43 -7.82
CA GLU A 369 -4.36 -23.23 -7.99
C GLU A 369 -3.50 -21.97 -7.96
N TRP A 370 -2.25 -22.01 -7.50
CA TRP A 370 -1.44 -20.80 -7.40
C TRP A 370 -0.69 -20.50 -8.70
N ASP A 371 -0.72 -19.23 -9.09
CA ASP A 371 0.15 -18.63 -10.10
C ASP A 371 0.57 -17.24 -9.60
N LEU A 372 1.55 -16.61 -10.25
CA LEU A 372 2.05 -15.32 -9.79
C LEU A 372 0.99 -14.20 -9.86
N GLY A 373 -0.02 -14.32 -10.73
CA GLY A 373 -1.13 -13.38 -10.82
C GLY A 373 -2.04 -13.39 -9.59
N LYS A 374 -1.94 -14.43 -8.75
CA LYS A 374 -2.64 -14.54 -7.45
C LYS A 374 -1.81 -14.05 -6.27
N ALA A 375 -0.61 -13.52 -6.51
CA ALA A 375 0.20 -12.90 -5.46
C ALA A 375 -0.53 -11.69 -4.89
N ARG A 376 -0.95 -11.77 -3.61
CA ARG A 376 -1.77 -10.74 -2.98
C ARG A 376 -0.92 -9.62 -2.38
N ASN A 377 0.07 -9.97 -1.57
CA ASN A 377 1.10 -9.06 -1.09
C ASN A 377 2.50 -9.62 -1.35
N PHE A 378 3.50 -8.74 -1.34
CA PHE A 378 4.90 -9.11 -1.41
C PHE A 378 5.68 -8.53 -0.23
N VAL A 379 6.45 -9.37 0.45
CA VAL A 379 7.32 -8.96 1.57
C VAL A 379 8.75 -9.34 1.25
N MET A 380 9.68 -8.46 1.57
CA MET A 380 11.11 -8.71 1.42
C MET A 380 11.79 -8.73 2.78
N THR A 381 12.56 -9.78 3.05
CA THR A 381 13.43 -9.89 4.23
C THR A 381 14.85 -9.45 3.87
N TYR A 382 15.54 -8.82 4.81
CA TYR A 382 16.86 -8.23 4.59
C TYR A 382 17.87 -8.69 5.62
N ALA A 383 19.12 -8.87 5.19
CA ALA A 383 20.25 -9.23 6.04
C ALA A 383 19.95 -10.47 6.92
N ASN A 384 19.42 -11.52 6.28
CA ASN A 384 19.00 -12.79 6.89
C ASN A 384 20.05 -13.91 6.73
N THR A 385 21.23 -13.60 6.21
CA THR A 385 22.39 -14.48 6.22
C THR A 385 23.60 -13.70 6.71
N GLN A 386 24.66 -14.40 7.13
CA GLN A 386 25.91 -13.73 7.50
C GLN A 386 26.48 -12.90 6.33
N ALA A 387 26.44 -13.45 5.11
CA ALA A 387 26.95 -12.79 3.92
C ALA A 387 26.12 -11.54 3.55
N SER A 388 24.79 -11.64 3.53
CA SER A 388 23.92 -10.51 3.19
C SER A 388 23.92 -9.42 4.26
N ALA A 389 24.03 -9.79 5.54
CA ALA A 389 24.16 -8.83 6.64
C ALA A 389 25.45 -8.03 6.52
N LEU A 390 26.59 -8.71 6.28
CA LEU A 390 27.88 -8.05 6.08
C LEU A 390 27.84 -7.10 4.86
N ALA A 391 27.27 -7.56 3.74
CA ALA A 391 27.15 -6.76 2.51
C ALA A 391 26.30 -5.50 2.72
N SER A 392 25.30 -5.56 3.59
CA SER A 392 24.39 -4.46 3.91
C SER A 392 24.86 -3.59 5.09
N GLY A 393 26.06 -3.84 5.63
CA GLY A 393 26.57 -3.13 6.82
C GLY A 393 25.73 -3.37 8.09
N CYS A 394 25.02 -4.50 8.15
CA CYS A 394 24.11 -4.86 9.23
C CYS A 394 24.73 -5.92 10.13
N GLN A 395 24.34 -5.93 11.41
CA GLN A 395 24.64 -7.06 12.29
C GLN A 395 23.70 -8.23 11.99
N VAL A 396 24.18 -9.46 12.10
CA VAL A 396 23.33 -10.65 12.03
C VAL A 396 22.30 -10.60 13.16
N SER A 397 21.05 -10.89 12.83
CA SER A 397 19.92 -10.76 13.75
C SER A 397 19.12 -12.07 13.78
N PRO A 398 18.76 -12.59 14.98
CA PRO A 398 17.82 -13.70 15.11
C PRO A 398 16.35 -13.26 14.93
N ILE A 399 16.11 -11.95 14.81
CA ILE A 399 14.81 -11.37 14.51
C ILE A 399 14.79 -10.96 13.04
N PRO A 400 13.80 -11.42 12.24
CA PRO A 400 13.67 -11.02 10.85
C PRO A 400 13.54 -9.52 10.68
N ARG A 401 14.28 -8.95 9.73
CA ARG A 401 14.08 -7.57 9.25
C ARG A 401 13.33 -7.63 7.94
N TYR A 402 12.11 -7.13 7.90
CA TYR A 402 11.29 -7.17 6.69
C TYR A 402 10.66 -5.82 6.39
N LEU A 403 10.34 -5.60 5.11
CA LEU A 403 9.52 -4.50 4.64
C LEU A 403 8.50 -5.04 3.63
N TRP A 404 7.29 -4.48 3.67
CA TRP A 404 6.32 -4.68 2.61
C TRP A 404 6.82 -4.01 1.33
N SER A 405 6.59 -4.69 0.21
CA SER A 405 6.93 -4.23 -1.13
C SER A 405 5.66 -4.22 -1.99
N VAL A 406 5.78 -3.74 -3.22
CA VAL A 406 4.69 -3.73 -4.19
C VAL A 406 4.68 -5.05 -4.96
N THR A 407 3.50 -5.62 -5.20
CA THR A 407 3.38 -6.89 -5.93
C THR A 407 3.85 -6.80 -7.38
N SER A 408 3.82 -5.61 -8.00
CA SER A 408 4.37 -5.40 -9.34
C SER A 408 5.89 -5.59 -9.42
N ALA A 409 6.59 -5.63 -8.28
CA ALA A 409 8.01 -5.94 -8.25
C ALA A 409 8.30 -7.41 -8.57
N LEU A 410 7.30 -8.30 -8.47
CA LEU A 410 7.40 -9.69 -8.88
C LEU A 410 7.17 -9.86 -10.38
N SER A 411 7.88 -10.80 -11.02
CA SER A 411 7.61 -11.16 -12.41
C SER A 411 7.94 -12.61 -12.74
N SER A 412 7.06 -13.23 -13.56
CA SER A 412 7.23 -14.52 -14.22
C SER A 412 7.80 -14.42 -15.65
N SER A 413 8.19 -13.21 -16.11
CA SER A 413 8.88 -12.96 -17.39
C SER A 413 10.36 -13.35 -17.40
N VAL A 414 10.77 -14.21 -18.35
CA VAL A 414 12.19 -14.62 -18.57
C VAL A 414 13.10 -13.50 -19.08
N SER A 415 12.53 -12.34 -19.41
CA SER A 415 13.26 -11.17 -19.89
C SER A 415 13.08 -9.99 -18.95
N TYR A 416 14.18 -9.28 -18.67
CA TYR A 416 14.18 -8.02 -17.93
C TYR A 416 14.89 -6.96 -18.77
N SER A 417 14.24 -5.80 -18.89
CA SER A 417 14.79 -4.63 -19.58
C SER A 417 15.05 -3.55 -18.53
N PRO A 418 16.26 -3.48 -17.98
CA PRO A 418 16.59 -2.43 -17.02
C PRO A 418 16.43 -1.06 -17.68
N ASP A 419 15.88 -0.10 -16.92
CA ASP A 419 15.89 1.31 -17.33
C ASP A 419 17.33 1.88 -17.32
N ALA A 420 18.27 1.19 -16.65
CA ALA A 420 19.68 1.53 -16.53
C ALA A 420 20.56 0.93 -17.63
N LYS A 421 21.58 1.69 -18.03
CA LYS A 421 22.74 1.16 -18.79
C LYS A 421 23.96 0.90 -17.91
N ASP A 422 23.91 1.30 -16.63
CA ASP A 422 24.98 1.19 -15.63
C ASP A 422 24.92 -0.14 -14.87
N GLU A 423 25.88 -0.39 -13.98
CA GLU A 423 25.99 -1.64 -13.20
C GLU A 423 24.68 -2.07 -12.50
N LEU A 424 24.38 -3.36 -12.60
CA LEU A 424 23.29 -4.00 -11.89
C LEU A 424 23.83 -4.99 -10.87
N TYR A 425 23.09 -5.18 -9.79
CA TYR A 425 23.43 -6.14 -8.75
C TYR A 425 22.37 -7.22 -8.72
N VAL A 426 22.78 -8.48 -8.65
CA VAL A 426 21.87 -9.62 -8.64
C VAL A 426 22.10 -10.50 -7.43
N THR A 427 21.02 -10.93 -6.81
CA THR A 427 21.02 -11.88 -5.67
C THR A 427 20.09 -13.04 -5.95
N ALA A 428 20.42 -14.20 -5.39
CA ALA A 428 19.54 -15.36 -5.33
C ALA A 428 18.91 -15.45 -3.93
N GLU A 429 17.62 -15.71 -3.90
CA GLU A 429 16.79 -15.79 -2.70
C GLU A 429 15.79 -16.95 -2.83
N ILE A 430 15.32 -17.47 -1.71
CA ILE A 430 14.17 -18.35 -1.66
C ILE A 430 12.99 -17.53 -1.15
N ALA A 431 11.83 -17.67 -1.78
CA ALA A 431 10.58 -17.11 -1.31
C ALA A 431 9.62 -18.21 -0.87
N VAL A 432 8.73 -17.88 0.07
CA VAL A 432 7.67 -18.74 0.57
C VAL A 432 6.31 -18.17 0.17
N VAL A 433 5.39 -19.05 -0.23
CA VAL A 433 4.00 -18.70 -0.55
C VAL A 433 3.10 -19.18 0.58
N ILE A 434 2.23 -18.30 1.07
CA ILE A 434 1.25 -18.64 2.11
C ILE A 434 0.06 -19.35 1.45
N GLY A 435 -0.29 -20.53 1.93
CA GLY A 435 -1.44 -21.34 1.45
C GLY A 435 -2.67 -21.24 2.35
N LYS A 436 -2.48 -20.88 3.62
CA LYS A 436 -3.56 -20.70 4.59
C LYS A 436 -3.39 -19.39 5.34
N THR A 437 -4.47 -18.63 5.48
CA THR A 437 -4.47 -17.35 6.20
C THR A 437 -3.91 -17.53 7.62
N VAL A 438 -2.95 -16.68 7.99
CA VAL A 438 -2.29 -16.66 9.29
C VAL A 438 -2.51 -15.32 9.95
N LYS A 439 -3.00 -15.35 11.19
CA LYS A 439 -3.06 -14.18 12.07
C LYS A 439 -2.76 -14.59 13.49
N TRP A 440 -1.79 -13.93 14.11
CA TRP A 440 -1.33 -14.22 15.47
C TRP A 440 -0.96 -15.71 15.64
N ALA A 441 -0.19 -16.26 14.72
CA ALA A 441 0.04 -17.71 14.67
C ALA A 441 0.75 -18.29 15.90
N ASP A 442 0.48 -19.57 16.13
CA ASP A 442 1.31 -20.45 16.95
C ASP A 442 2.42 -21.03 16.06
N LYS A 443 3.68 -20.86 16.49
CA LYS A 443 4.87 -21.26 15.72
C LYS A 443 4.83 -22.75 15.36
N GLU A 444 4.30 -23.59 16.22
CA GLU A 444 4.24 -25.04 16.01
C GLU A 444 3.35 -25.45 14.83
N LYS A 445 2.44 -24.56 14.39
CA LYS A 445 1.47 -24.82 13.31
C LYS A 445 1.80 -24.06 12.02
N LEU A 446 2.91 -23.33 11.99
CA LEU A 446 3.27 -22.51 10.84
C LEU A 446 3.72 -23.32 9.63
N SER A 447 4.20 -24.55 9.78
CA SER A 447 4.48 -25.41 8.63
C SER A 447 3.24 -25.65 7.76
N ASP A 448 2.07 -25.74 8.39
CA ASP A 448 0.82 -26.10 7.72
C ASP A 448 0.21 -24.92 6.94
N CYS A 449 0.74 -23.72 7.13
CA CYS A 449 0.30 -22.52 6.41
C CYS A 449 1.09 -22.27 5.13
N ILE A 450 2.22 -22.95 4.93
CA ILE A 450 3.09 -22.77 3.77
C ILE A 450 2.52 -23.60 2.62
N LEU A 451 2.20 -22.93 1.51
CA LEU A 451 1.80 -23.61 0.27
C LEU A 451 3.02 -24.28 -0.39
N GLY A 452 4.16 -23.60 -0.34
CA GLY A 452 5.43 -24.07 -0.86
C GLY A 452 6.40 -22.93 -1.07
N TYR A 453 7.43 -23.21 -1.85
CA TYR A 453 8.59 -22.35 -2.04
C TYR A 453 8.79 -22.01 -3.51
N LEU A 454 9.44 -20.87 -3.72
CA LEU A 454 9.77 -20.34 -5.03
C LEU A 454 11.26 -19.96 -5.08
N PRO A 455 11.94 -20.21 -6.20
CA PRO A 455 13.21 -19.56 -6.48
C PRO A 455 12.95 -18.07 -6.77
N LEU A 456 13.87 -17.19 -6.36
CA LEU A 456 13.76 -15.76 -6.60
C LEU A 456 15.13 -15.18 -6.97
N VAL A 457 15.22 -14.50 -8.10
CA VAL A 457 16.38 -13.68 -8.47
C VAL A 457 16.00 -12.22 -8.35
N SER A 458 16.62 -11.49 -7.43
CA SER A 458 16.39 -10.05 -7.24
C SER A 458 17.44 -9.25 -7.97
N VAL A 459 17.00 -8.25 -8.75
CA VAL A 459 17.85 -7.30 -9.49
C VAL A 459 17.76 -5.94 -8.83
N THR A 460 18.90 -5.33 -8.54
CA THR A 460 19.02 -4.02 -7.90
C THR A 460 19.75 -3.03 -8.81
N ASP A 461 19.09 -1.92 -9.13
CA ASP A 461 19.65 -0.78 -9.85
C ASP A 461 20.23 0.25 -8.86
N LYS A 462 21.56 0.37 -8.80
CA LYS A 462 22.23 1.29 -7.86
C LYS A 462 22.16 2.76 -8.24
N ARG A 463 21.65 3.14 -9.41
CA ARG A 463 21.47 4.58 -9.74
C ARG A 463 20.55 5.29 -8.76
N LEU A 464 19.58 4.57 -8.18
CA LEU A 464 18.72 5.16 -7.15
C LEU A 464 19.55 5.62 -5.94
N ALA A 465 20.62 4.90 -5.57
CA ALA A 465 21.52 5.30 -4.49
C ALA A 465 22.33 6.56 -4.82
N GLN A 466 22.57 6.85 -6.10
CA GLN A 466 23.22 8.10 -6.53
C GLN A 466 22.33 9.34 -6.33
N GLN A 467 21.03 9.16 -6.06
CA GLN A 467 20.12 10.27 -5.77
C GLN A 467 20.22 10.77 -4.32
N VAL A 468 20.95 10.06 -3.45
CA VAL A 468 21.23 10.49 -2.07
C VAL A 468 22.21 11.66 -2.11
N ILE A 469 21.78 12.80 -1.59
CA ILE A 469 22.65 13.96 -1.41
C ILE A 469 23.34 13.84 -0.05
N HIS A 470 24.67 13.98 -0.02
CA HIS A 470 25.47 13.93 1.21
C HIS A 470 25.68 15.33 1.82
N PRO A 471 25.80 15.45 3.16
CA PRO A 471 25.71 14.38 4.16
C PRO A 471 24.29 13.80 4.24
N ALA A 472 24.20 12.50 4.54
CA ALA A 472 22.95 11.76 4.68
C ALA A 472 23.04 10.87 5.92
N LEU A 473 21.92 10.67 6.62
CA LEU A 473 21.83 9.70 7.70
C LEU A 473 22.06 8.27 7.15
N PRO A 474 22.51 7.32 7.99
CA PRO A 474 22.69 5.93 7.57
C PRO A 474 21.42 5.33 6.96
N ARG A 475 20.26 5.63 7.54
CA ARG A 475 18.93 5.28 6.99
C ARG A 475 18.71 5.85 5.59
N GLU A 476 18.99 7.13 5.39
CA GLU A 476 18.78 7.80 4.10
C GLU A 476 19.67 7.24 3.00
N SER A 477 20.89 6.84 3.35
CA SER A 477 21.87 6.28 2.40
C SER A 477 21.49 4.87 1.93
N ALA A 478 20.90 4.05 2.80
CA ALA A 478 20.50 2.67 2.47
C ALA A 478 19.16 2.59 1.72
N MET A 479 18.33 3.63 1.81
CA MET A 479 16.95 3.59 1.33
C MET A 479 16.78 3.33 -0.17
N PRO A 480 17.55 3.98 -1.06
CA PRO A 480 17.29 3.80 -2.48
C PRO A 480 17.63 2.41 -3.00
N GLU A 481 18.56 1.71 -2.34
CA GLU A 481 18.85 0.30 -2.64
C GLU A 481 17.67 -0.62 -2.29
N ILE A 482 16.91 -0.29 -1.25
CA ILE A 482 15.66 -0.98 -0.92
C ILE A 482 14.62 -0.73 -2.00
N TYR A 483 14.39 0.53 -2.38
CA TYR A 483 13.40 0.89 -3.39
C TYR A 483 13.75 0.40 -4.80
N ALA A 484 15.03 0.22 -5.10
CA ALA A 484 15.47 -0.42 -6.34
C ALA A 484 14.92 -1.83 -6.47
N ARG A 485 14.68 -2.51 -5.34
CA ARG A 485 14.06 -3.85 -5.28
C ARG A 485 12.53 -3.81 -5.28
N TRP A 486 11.93 -2.63 -5.37
CA TRP A 486 10.49 -2.42 -5.55
C TRP A 486 10.15 -2.03 -6.99
N ALA A 487 11.16 -1.96 -7.88
CA ALA A 487 10.97 -1.67 -9.29
C ALA A 487 10.16 -2.77 -9.97
N ASP A 488 9.37 -2.41 -10.98
CA ASP A 488 8.50 -3.38 -11.66
C ASP A 488 9.31 -4.54 -12.25
N GLY A 489 8.93 -5.76 -11.86
CA GLY A 489 9.52 -7.01 -12.32
C GLY A 489 11.00 -7.23 -11.99
N CYS A 490 11.58 -6.49 -11.05
CA CYS A 490 12.98 -6.68 -10.66
C CYS A 490 13.21 -7.93 -9.79
N ASN A 491 12.14 -8.55 -9.27
CA ASN A 491 12.20 -9.81 -8.53
C ASN A 491 11.61 -10.94 -9.40
N ARG A 492 12.50 -11.66 -10.06
CA ARG A 492 12.18 -12.73 -11.00
C ARG A 492 11.85 -14.03 -10.25
N THR A 493 10.68 -14.61 -10.51
CA THR A 493 10.29 -15.93 -10.01
C THR A 493 9.51 -16.74 -11.06
N CYS A 494 8.82 -17.82 -10.69
CA CYS A 494 8.02 -18.65 -11.58
C CYS A 494 6.56 -18.73 -11.14
N ASP A 495 5.71 -19.26 -12.03
CA ASP A 495 4.28 -19.48 -11.77
C ASP A 495 4.00 -20.82 -11.08
N VAL A 496 5.03 -21.55 -10.64
CA VAL A 496 4.90 -22.88 -10.04
C VAL A 496 5.46 -22.86 -8.63
N VAL A 497 4.56 -22.87 -7.65
CA VAL A 497 4.92 -23.07 -6.24
C VAL A 497 5.25 -24.54 -6.00
N THR A 498 6.35 -24.81 -5.28
CA THR A 498 6.78 -26.18 -5.00
C THR A 498 6.67 -26.50 -3.51
N PRO A 499 5.79 -27.41 -3.08
CA PRO A 499 5.79 -27.92 -1.73
C PRO A 499 7.09 -28.69 -1.44
N LEU A 500 7.77 -28.35 -0.35
CA LEU A 500 9.01 -29.02 0.07
C LEU A 500 8.96 -29.33 1.57
N SER A 501 9.47 -30.51 1.94
CA SER A 501 9.64 -30.91 3.32
C SER A 501 10.83 -30.20 3.98
N LYS A 502 10.87 -30.21 5.32
CA LYS A 502 12.00 -29.65 6.09
C LYS A 502 13.32 -30.33 5.76
N ASP A 503 13.32 -31.63 5.50
CA ASP A 503 14.53 -32.38 5.15
C ASP A 503 15.04 -32.02 3.76
N GLU A 504 14.14 -31.81 2.79
CA GLU A 504 14.50 -31.33 1.45
C GLU A 504 15.09 -29.92 1.49
N LEU A 505 14.50 -29.02 2.29
CA LEU A 505 15.02 -27.67 2.51
C LEU A 505 16.40 -27.70 3.18
N ALA A 506 16.58 -28.49 4.23
CA ALA A 506 17.86 -28.58 4.95
C ALA A 506 19.02 -29.09 4.05
N GLN A 507 18.70 -29.86 3.00
CA GLN A 507 19.67 -30.35 2.02
C GLN A 507 19.77 -29.46 0.78
N MET A 508 18.98 -28.39 0.70
CA MET A 508 18.89 -27.56 -0.50
C MET A 508 20.17 -26.77 -0.73
N ARG A 509 20.78 -26.97 -1.91
CA ARG A 509 21.84 -26.12 -2.44
C ARG A 509 21.29 -25.17 -3.49
N VAL A 510 21.80 -23.95 -3.49
CA VAL A 510 21.39 -22.87 -4.39
C VAL A 510 22.61 -22.33 -5.11
N PHE A 511 22.54 -22.30 -6.43
CA PHE A 511 23.58 -21.80 -7.32
C PHE A 511 23.07 -20.61 -8.12
N LEU A 512 23.95 -19.63 -8.34
CA LEU A 512 23.71 -18.53 -9.27
C LEU A 512 24.82 -18.54 -10.32
N GLU A 513 24.42 -18.50 -11.58
CA GLU A 513 25.30 -18.45 -12.74
C GLU A 513 25.06 -17.15 -13.52
N ILE A 514 26.15 -16.51 -13.97
CA ILE A 514 26.12 -15.37 -14.90
C ILE A 514 26.89 -15.80 -16.14
N ASP A 515 26.23 -15.82 -17.30
CA ASP A 515 26.78 -16.29 -18.58
C ASP A 515 27.42 -17.69 -18.50
N GLY A 516 26.86 -18.54 -17.64
CA GLY A 516 27.32 -19.91 -17.39
C GLY A 516 28.47 -20.04 -16.40
N GLU A 517 29.01 -18.94 -15.88
CA GLU A 517 29.97 -18.94 -14.78
C GLU A 517 29.25 -18.92 -13.44
N GLN A 518 29.53 -19.89 -12.57
CA GLN A 518 28.96 -19.93 -11.22
C GLN A 518 29.57 -18.84 -10.34
N VAL A 519 28.75 -17.86 -9.94
CA VAL A 519 29.15 -16.74 -9.09
C VAL A 519 28.70 -16.90 -7.64
N MET A 520 27.79 -17.84 -7.36
CA MET A 520 27.31 -18.15 -6.02
C MET A 520 27.13 -19.66 -5.83
N ASP A 521 27.50 -20.14 -4.64
CA ASP A 521 27.13 -21.45 -4.10
C ASP A 521 26.74 -21.26 -2.63
N ALA A 522 25.47 -21.48 -2.31
CA ALA A 522 24.90 -21.29 -0.99
C ALA A 522 23.99 -22.46 -0.60
N GLN A 523 23.56 -22.50 0.66
CA GLN A 523 22.64 -23.51 1.18
C GLN A 523 21.46 -22.81 1.86
N TYR A 524 20.27 -23.43 1.84
CA TYR A 524 19.13 -22.92 2.60
C TYR A 524 19.43 -22.80 4.10
N GLU A 525 20.34 -23.65 4.60
CA GLU A 525 20.79 -23.60 5.99
C GLU A 525 21.55 -22.31 6.37
N ASP A 526 22.01 -21.53 5.39
CA ASP A 526 22.66 -20.23 5.62
C ASP A 526 21.69 -19.15 6.15
N TYR A 527 20.37 -19.35 5.98
CA TYR A 527 19.36 -18.46 6.56
C TYR A 527 19.36 -18.52 8.08
N VAL A 528 19.47 -17.36 8.71
CA VAL A 528 19.44 -17.21 10.18
C VAL A 528 18.03 -17.39 10.70
N CYS A 529 17.05 -16.75 10.05
CA CYS A 529 15.63 -16.93 10.29
C CYS A 529 15.01 -17.73 9.14
N LYS A 530 14.36 -18.85 9.44
CA LYS A 530 13.68 -19.69 8.45
C LYS A 530 12.29 -19.12 8.13
N ALA A 531 11.58 -19.73 7.18
CA ALA A 531 10.26 -19.29 6.75
C ALA A 531 9.30 -19.10 7.94
N GLU A 532 9.27 -20.05 8.89
CA GLU A 532 8.39 -19.96 10.05
C GLU A 532 8.73 -18.79 10.97
N ASP A 533 10.01 -18.41 11.10
CA ASP A 533 10.41 -17.25 11.90
C ASP A 533 9.93 -15.94 11.26
N VAL A 534 10.05 -15.83 9.93
CA VAL A 534 9.57 -14.68 9.16
C VAL A 534 8.04 -14.57 9.24
N ILE A 535 7.34 -15.69 9.08
CA ILE A 535 5.88 -15.77 9.17
C ILE A 535 5.40 -15.44 10.59
N GLU A 536 6.06 -15.97 11.63
CA GLU A 536 5.76 -15.64 13.03
C GLU A 536 5.91 -14.14 13.28
N MET A 537 7.00 -13.55 12.79
CA MET A 537 7.29 -12.14 12.96
C MET A 537 6.21 -11.27 12.30
N ILE A 538 5.90 -11.47 11.02
CA ILE A 538 4.88 -10.67 10.32
C ILE A 538 3.48 -10.90 10.89
N GLY A 539 3.17 -12.18 11.14
CA GLY A 539 1.89 -12.66 11.68
C GLY A 539 1.58 -12.14 13.09
N TYR A 540 2.57 -11.57 13.79
CA TYR A 540 2.38 -11.02 15.12
C TYR A 540 1.46 -9.79 15.13
N GLY A 541 1.55 -8.94 14.11
CA GLY A 541 0.74 -7.71 13.98
C GLY A 541 -0.08 -7.62 12.69
N SER A 542 0.20 -8.45 11.68
CA SER A 542 -0.46 -8.40 10.37
C SER A 542 -1.06 -9.75 10.02
N THR A 543 -2.19 -9.76 9.32
CA THR A 543 -2.73 -10.97 8.71
C THR A 543 -1.94 -11.26 7.44
N LEU A 544 -1.41 -12.48 7.34
CA LEU A 544 -0.91 -13.04 6.10
C LEU A 544 -2.06 -13.83 5.46
N TYR A 545 -2.35 -13.58 4.20
CA TYR A 545 -3.41 -14.24 3.45
C TYR A 545 -2.87 -15.32 2.55
N ALA A 546 -3.70 -16.30 2.20
CA ALA A 546 -3.37 -17.23 1.13
C ALA A 546 -3.04 -16.45 -0.17
N GLY A 547 -1.92 -16.78 -0.80
CA GLY A 547 -1.35 -16.08 -1.95
C GLY A 547 -0.28 -15.03 -1.62
N ASP A 548 -0.06 -14.67 -0.35
CA ASP A 548 1.04 -13.77 0.00
C ASP A 548 2.40 -14.42 -0.28
N VAL A 549 3.35 -13.64 -0.82
CA VAL A 549 4.71 -14.08 -1.16
C VAL A 549 5.71 -13.37 -0.26
N LEU A 550 6.55 -14.13 0.44
CA LEU A 550 7.56 -13.61 1.36
C LEU A 550 8.95 -14.06 0.91
N SER A 551 9.82 -13.13 0.51
CA SER A 551 11.24 -13.43 0.32
C SER A 551 11.94 -13.63 1.69
N LEU A 552 12.78 -14.66 1.78
CA LEU A 552 13.68 -14.88 2.93
C LEU A 552 14.97 -14.04 2.86
N GLY A 553 15.16 -13.28 1.78
CA GLY A 553 16.29 -12.40 1.54
C GLY A 553 17.46 -13.06 0.82
N ALA A 554 18.44 -12.25 0.44
CA ALA A 554 19.64 -12.69 -0.28
C ALA A 554 20.47 -13.71 0.52
N LEU A 555 20.80 -14.83 -0.13
CA LEU A 555 21.67 -15.86 0.45
C LEU A 555 23.13 -15.40 0.55
N CYS A 556 23.61 -14.63 -0.43
CA CYS A 556 24.99 -14.19 -0.54
C CYS A 556 25.13 -12.66 -0.68
N ALA A 557 26.37 -12.18 -0.79
CA ALA A 557 26.65 -10.83 -1.24
C ALA A 557 26.24 -10.67 -2.72
N PRO A 558 25.70 -9.51 -3.15
CA PRO A 558 25.23 -9.34 -4.52
C PRO A 558 26.36 -9.51 -5.55
N ALA A 559 26.08 -10.27 -6.61
CA ALA A 559 26.96 -10.35 -7.78
C ALA A 559 26.75 -9.15 -8.70
N VAL A 560 27.82 -8.68 -9.34
CA VAL A 560 27.80 -7.48 -10.18
C VAL A 560 27.68 -7.87 -11.65
N ILE A 561 26.73 -7.27 -12.35
CA ILE A 561 26.66 -7.27 -13.80
C ILE A 561 27.17 -5.90 -14.27
N PRO A 562 28.30 -5.85 -15.03
CA PRO A 562 28.88 -4.59 -15.49
C PRO A 562 28.07 -3.97 -16.62
N GLY A 563 28.05 -2.63 -16.73
CA GLY A 563 27.25 -1.89 -17.72
C GLY A 563 27.35 -2.42 -19.16
N GLY A 564 26.26 -2.28 -19.92
CA GLY A 564 26.16 -2.86 -21.27
C GLY A 564 25.60 -4.29 -21.30
N HIS A 565 24.74 -4.64 -20.33
CA HIS A 565 24.13 -5.96 -20.04
C HIS A 565 23.35 -6.64 -21.18
N ALA A 566 23.33 -6.08 -22.39
CA ALA A 566 22.59 -6.68 -23.48
C ALA A 566 23.15 -8.08 -23.75
N ALA A 567 22.27 -9.09 -23.66
CA ALA A 567 22.58 -10.51 -23.79
C ALA A 567 23.24 -11.19 -22.58
N VAL A 568 23.36 -10.54 -21.43
CA VAL A 568 23.72 -11.24 -20.17
C VAL A 568 22.59 -12.19 -19.79
N ARG A 569 22.93 -13.41 -19.40
CA ARG A 569 22.00 -14.40 -18.87
C ARG A 569 22.36 -14.73 -17.43
N VAL A 570 21.39 -14.57 -16.55
CA VAL A 570 21.45 -15.05 -15.16
C VAL A 570 20.63 -16.32 -15.05
N ALA A 571 21.18 -17.35 -14.43
CA ALA A 571 20.47 -18.58 -14.12
C ALA A 571 20.59 -18.91 -12.64
N MET A 572 19.47 -19.27 -12.01
CA MET A 572 19.45 -19.76 -10.63
C MET A 572 18.96 -21.20 -10.64
N LYS A 573 19.70 -22.07 -9.96
CA LYS A 573 19.35 -23.47 -9.76
C LYS A 573 19.28 -23.73 -8.27
N ALA A 574 18.15 -24.27 -7.81
CA ALA A 574 17.99 -24.70 -6.43
C ALA A 574 17.42 -26.10 -6.42
N SER A 575 18.08 -27.03 -5.72
CA SER A 575 17.65 -28.43 -5.70
C SER A 575 16.22 -28.56 -5.18
N GLY A 576 15.35 -29.17 -5.98
CA GLY A 576 13.93 -29.33 -5.67
C GLY A 576 13.04 -28.22 -6.22
N LEU A 577 13.57 -27.08 -6.65
CA LEU A 577 12.82 -25.98 -7.25
C LEU A 577 13.02 -25.91 -8.77
N PRO A 578 12.09 -25.30 -9.53
CA PRO A 578 12.28 -25.02 -10.94
C PRO A 578 13.52 -24.15 -11.19
N ASP A 579 14.27 -24.43 -12.25
CA ASP A 579 15.36 -23.55 -12.67
C ASP A 579 14.81 -22.21 -13.15
N LEU A 580 15.42 -21.11 -12.70
CA LEU A 580 15.11 -19.78 -13.22
C LEU A 580 16.18 -19.35 -14.21
N THR A 581 15.73 -18.74 -15.29
CA THR A 581 16.58 -18.00 -16.22
C THR A 581 16.03 -16.61 -16.42
N LEU A 582 16.94 -15.63 -16.43
CA LEU A 582 16.68 -14.24 -16.68
C LEU A 582 17.65 -13.73 -17.75
N ALA A 583 17.11 -13.28 -18.88
CA ALA A 583 17.87 -12.65 -19.94
C ALA A 583 17.72 -11.12 -19.87
N PHE A 584 18.84 -10.42 -19.93
CA PHE A 584 18.89 -8.96 -19.97
C PHE A 584 18.87 -8.49 -21.42
N HIS A 585 17.95 -7.59 -21.74
CA HIS A 585 17.86 -6.97 -23.05
C HIS A 585 18.11 -5.46 -22.95
N SER A 586 18.74 -4.88 -23.97
CA SER A 586 18.77 -3.44 -24.10
C SER A 586 17.34 -2.93 -24.30
N SER A 587 16.92 -1.93 -23.54
CA SER A 587 15.71 -1.19 -23.86
C SER A 587 15.87 -0.60 -25.26
N GLN A 588 15.18 -1.18 -26.26
CA GLN A 588 14.97 -0.46 -27.51
C GLN A 588 14.16 0.77 -27.14
N GLY A 589 14.72 1.96 -27.34
CA GLY A 589 14.18 3.19 -26.80
C GLY A 589 12.67 3.30 -26.99
N SER A 590 11.94 3.35 -25.88
CA SER A 590 10.57 3.86 -25.83
C SER A 590 10.57 5.38 -25.96
N ALA A 591 11.31 5.92 -26.95
CA ALA A 591 11.02 7.21 -27.53
C ALA A 591 9.78 7.06 -28.41
N ARG A 592 8.61 6.81 -27.81
CA ARG A 592 7.29 6.85 -28.46
C ARG A 592 6.13 6.77 -27.45
N TYR A 593 6.10 7.70 -26.51
CA TYR A 593 4.84 8.26 -26.01
C TYR A 593 4.97 9.78 -25.95
N ALA A 594 5.26 10.37 -27.11
CA ALA A 594 5.05 11.78 -27.36
C ALA A 594 3.84 11.88 -28.31
N LYS A 595 2.77 12.51 -27.81
CA LYS A 595 1.60 13.04 -28.52
C LYS A 595 0.73 12.04 -29.30
N SER A 596 -0.42 11.72 -28.73
CA SER A 596 -1.73 11.82 -29.42
C SER A 596 -2.79 12.22 -28.42
#